data_AF-A0A845MQ21-F1
#
_entry.id   AF-A0A845MQ21-F1
#
_cell.length_a   1.000
_cell.length_b   1.000
_cell.length_c   1.000
_cell.angle_alpha   90.00
_cell.angle_beta   90.00
_cell.angle_gamma   90.00
#
_symmetry.space_group_name_H-M   'P 1'
#
loop_
_entity.id
_entity.type
_entity.pdbx_description
1 polymer ?
#
loop_
_entity_poly.entity_id
_entity_poly.type
_entity_poly.pdbx_seq_one_letter_code
_entity_poly.pdbx_strand_id
1 'polypeptide(L)'
;MAELLIIIGISTIIVTTLGLMNEAGHRGHSALFFIIPLASLGQVQQGWEYYRWWALARVAGVLCAALGVALFVMAHSLSTPPSGILSGQSGQVQRGEQMATTTTFVSSEEAALAVVAGQGKALSGRIHGRKFHYQRVALIDGVLTASQGDGFLPDLEVRVLIGWKPEDITERKNLLVTPSEANPPVVHLSWKPENRDYPETQIFRGGYRMELALAPLDDGQLSGSLVLVVPDSFKSYLSGDFTAYTNHLRYRNDSVDLHFDHEDTLAYVARQYLLTQFPEGALESVTPRQVVLRRSDSSGQVTAQVLLTNGAEEERSVRLEKSDVGWSVEPGSMATRVIREPEQGGMVVAPEQQQQMDAAAELEPITVSFPELVGFVDRSVVLEMTSGRKIDGILRKVSVKRLWIEINVGSGVVERSFPEEELQSLVLANGQKVMVQHGQSDEAQIDSQEQISQPGPDSVQDVPEAKVTFSGGTVNPRSEEYRSLIGQSVTVIVEEGAARTGVLQAVETNHITLSVPVGSGNMEYFYDLNSIQSIEASR
;
A
#
# COMPACT_ATOMS: atom_id res chain seq x y z
N MET A 1 -14.58 28.77 -6.55
CA MET A 1 -15.39 29.32 -7.66
C MET A 1 -16.54 30.20 -7.18
N ALA A 2 -17.41 29.73 -6.27
CA ALA A 2 -18.55 30.51 -5.76
C ALA A 2 -18.13 31.82 -5.06
N GLU A 3 -17.09 31.78 -4.21
CA GLU A 3 -16.59 32.96 -3.50
C GLU A 3 -16.05 34.05 -4.44
N LEU A 4 -15.33 33.65 -5.49
CA LEU A 4 -14.86 34.58 -6.53
C LEU A 4 -16.02 35.28 -7.25
N LEU A 5 -17.10 34.57 -7.57
CA LEU A 5 -18.28 35.18 -8.19
C LEU A 5 -19.00 36.17 -7.26
N ILE A 6 -19.06 35.86 -5.96
CA ILE A 6 -19.61 36.79 -4.96
C ILE A 6 -18.76 38.06 -4.89
N ILE A 7 -17.43 37.92 -4.79
CA ILE A 7 -16.51 39.05 -4.72
C ILE A 7 -16.62 39.91 -5.99
N ILE A 8 -16.55 39.29 -7.17
CA ILE A 8 -16.65 39.99 -8.46
C ILE A 8 -18.00 40.71 -8.60
N GLY A 9 -19.10 40.04 -8.22
CA GLY A 9 -20.44 40.61 -8.22
C GLY A 9 -20.55 41.85 -7.31
N ILE A 10 -20.09 41.74 -6.06
CA ILE A 10 -20.12 42.84 -5.08
C ILE A 10 -19.23 44.00 -5.54
N SER A 11 -18.01 43.73 -6.02
CA SER A 11 -17.11 44.77 -6.53
C SER A 11 -17.72 45.51 -7.73
N THR A 12 -18.40 44.78 -8.64
CA THR A 12 -19.10 45.38 -9.79
C THR A 12 -20.24 46.28 -9.33
N ILE A 13 -21.01 45.89 -8.31
CA ILE A 13 -22.09 46.71 -7.74
C ILE A 13 -21.53 48.02 -7.14
N ILE A 14 -20.41 47.94 -6.41
CA ILE A 14 -19.80 49.12 -5.78
C ILE A 14 -19.29 50.10 -6.84
N VAL A 15 -18.51 49.61 -7.80
CA VAL A 15 -17.93 50.44 -8.87
C VAL A 15 -19.02 51.09 -9.71
N THR A 16 -20.06 50.34 -10.08
CA THR A 16 -21.17 50.87 -10.88
C THR A 16 -22.04 51.85 -10.12
N THR A 17 -22.18 51.68 -8.80
CA THR A 17 -22.89 52.64 -7.94
C THR A 17 -22.11 53.96 -7.83
N LEU A 18 -20.79 53.90 -7.68
CA LEU A 18 -19.93 55.09 -7.71
C LEU A 18 -19.96 55.79 -9.08
N GLY A 19 -19.96 55.02 -10.17
CA GLY A 19 -20.12 55.55 -11.53
C GLY A 19 -21.44 56.31 -11.72
N LEU A 20 -22.56 55.75 -11.24
CA LEU A 20 -23.87 56.42 -11.25
C LEU A 20 -23.87 57.71 -10.42
N MET A 21 -23.25 57.68 -9.24
CA MET A 21 -23.14 58.85 -8.37
C MET A 21 -22.30 59.95 -9.00
N ASN A 22 -21.18 59.61 -9.65
CA ASN A 22 -20.31 60.56 -10.33
C ASN A 22 -21.03 61.21 -11.52
N GLU A 23 -21.70 60.39 -12.35
CA GLU A 23 -22.45 60.88 -13.51
C GLU A 23 -23.62 61.79 -13.10
N ALA A 24 -24.30 61.47 -11.99
CA ALA A 24 -25.35 62.30 -11.42
C ALA A 24 -24.82 63.63 -10.88
N GLY A 25 -23.67 63.61 -10.20
CA GLY A 25 -23.01 64.79 -9.65
C GLY A 25 -22.59 65.79 -10.72
N HIS A 26 -22.02 65.31 -11.85
CA HIS A 26 -21.65 66.18 -12.97
C HIS A 26 -22.85 66.87 -13.65
N ARG A 27 -24.06 66.34 -13.46
CA ARG A 27 -25.27 66.83 -14.12
C ARG A 27 -26.19 67.61 -13.18
N GLY A 28 -25.80 67.79 -11.91
CA GLY A 28 -26.60 68.48 -10.90
C GLY A 28 -27.77 67.66 -10.34
N HIS A 29 -27.79 66.34 -10.58
CA HIS A 29 -28.77 65.44 -9.99
C HIS A 29 -28.28 64.96 -8.62
N SER A 30 -29.20 64.55 -7.74
CA SER A 30 -28.83 64.04 -6.40
C SER A 30 -28.17 62.67 -6.50
N ALA A 31 -26.87 62.61 -6.17
CA ALA A 31 -26.10 61.36 -6.15
C ALA A 31 -26.55 60.40 -5.02
N LEU A 32 -27.13 60.93 -3.94
CA LEU A 32 -27.55 60.14 -2.78
C LEU A 32 -28.67 59.14 -3.11
N PHE A 33 -29.47 59.38 -4.15
CA PHE A 33 -30.54 58.46 -4.56
C PHE A 33 -30.01 57.12 -5.10
N PHE A 34 -28.73 57.01 -5.46
CA PHE A 34 -28.14 55.76 -5.95
C PHE A 34 -27.65 54.81 -4.84
N ILE A 35 -27.51 55.33 -3.61
CA ILE A 35 -27.14 54.56 -2.42
C ILE A 35 -28.35 53.74 -1.93
N ILE A 36 -29.55 54.33 -1.98
CA ILE A 36 -30.79 53.66 -1.56
C ILE A 36 -31.34 52.84 -2.74
N PRO A 37 -31.50 51.51 -2.61
CA PRO A 37 -32.08 50.69 -3.66
C PRO A 37 -33.49 51.20 -4.02
N LEU A 38 -33.82 51.18 -5.32
CA LEU A 38 -35.12 51.58 -5.87
C LEU A 38 -35.45 53.09 -5.82
N ALA A 39 -34.83 53.88 -4.95
CA ALA A 39 -35.05 55.34 -4.91
C ALA A 39 -34.55 56.08 -6.17
N SER A 40 -33.57 55.49 -6.86
CA SER A 40 -33.00 56.03 -8.11
C SER A 40 -33.76 55.61 -9.38
N LEU A 41 -34.79 54.76 -9.30
CA LEU A 41 -35.52 54.25 -10.49
C LEU A 41 -36.11 55.37 -11.34
N GLY A 42 -36.79 56.34 -10.71
CA GLY A 42 -37.37 57.48 -11.45
C GLY A 42 -36.31 58.32 -12.15
N GLN A 43 -35.15 58.52 -11.51
CA GLN A 43 -34.03 59.28 -12.05
C GLN A 43 -33.32 58.55 -13.21
N VAL A 44 -33.19 57.23 -13.12
CA VAL A 44 -32.62 56.39 -14.19
C VAL A 44 -33.56 56.32 -15.39
N GLN A 45 -34.89 56.25 -15.17
CA GLN A 45 -35.87 56.24 -16.27
C GLN A 45 -35.92 57.57 -17.01
N GLN A 46 -35.90 58.69 -16.29
CA GLN A 46 -35.90 60.03 -16.90
C GLN A 46 -34.58 60.37 -17.60
N GLY A 47 -33.45 59.82 -17.12
CA GLY A 47 -32.10 60.05 -17.65
C GLY A 47 -31.50 58.83 -18.36
N TRP A 48 -32.33 57.95 -18.93
CA TRP A 48 -31.90 56.62 -19.43
C TRP A 48 -30.71 56.70 -20.39
N GLU A 49 -30.67 57.72 -21.24
CA GLU A 49 -29.59 57.88 -22.21
C GLU A 49 -28.21 57.98 -21.56
N TYR A 50 -28.14 58.50 -20.34
CA TYR A 50 -26.91 58.78 -19.62
C TYR A 50 -26.55 57.68 -18.62
N TYR A 51 -27.56 57.07 -17.98
CA TYR A 51 -27.34 56.10 -16.92
C TYR A 51 -27.37 54.64 -17.39
N ARG A 52 -27.80 54.34 -18.63
CA ARG A 52 -28.04 52.97 -19.13
C ARG A 52 -26.89 51.99 -18.87
N TRP A 53 -25.66 52.38 -19.15
CA TRP A 53 -24.50 51.47 -19.08
C TRP A 53 -24.17 51.10 -17.64
N TRP A 54 -24.15 52.09 -16.76
CA TRP A 54 -23.91 51.88 -15.34
C TRP A 54 -25.06 51.15 -14.65
N ALA A 55 -26.31 51.44 -15.03
CA ALA A 55 -27.49 50.76 -14.51
C ALA A 55 -27.53 49.28 -14.91
N LEU A 56 -27.27 48.96 -16.19
CA LEU A 56 -27.20 47.58 -16.68
C LEU A 56 -26.04 46.79 -16.05
N ALA A 57 -24.87 47.42 -15.91
CA ALA A 57 -23.72 46.79 -15.25
C ALA A 57 -23.99 46.51 -13.76
N ARG A 58 -24.72 47.39 -13.06
CA ARG A 58 -25.14 47.17 -11.67
C ARG A 58 -26.08 45.96 -11.56
N VAL A 59 -27.04 45.83 -12.46
CA VAL A 59 -27.96 44.67 -12.52
C VAL A 59 -27.18 43.37 -12.80
N ALA A 60 -26.22 43.39 -13.72
CA ALA A 60 -25.37 42.24 -14.00
C ALA A 60 -24.53 41.84 -12.77
N GLY A 61 -24.00 42.81 -12.01
CA GLY A 61 -23.31 42.57 -10.74
C GLY A 61 -24.20 41.90 -9.68
N VAL A 62 -25.46 42.33 -9.55
CA VAL A 62 -26.44 41.72 -8.64
C VAL A 62 -26.74 40.27 -9.03
N LEU A 63 -26.96 40.00 -10.32
CA LEU A 63 -27.19 38.64 -10.80
C LEU A 63 -25.98 37.73 -10.58
N CYS A 64 -24.77 38.24 -10.82
CA CYS A 64 -23.53 37.49 -10.59
C CYS A 64 -23.34 37.15 -9.10
N ALA A 65 -23.58 38.12 -8.21
CA ALA A 65 -23.51 37.90 -6.76
C ALA A 65 -24.59 36.90 -6.30
N ALA A 66 -25.82 37.00 -6.80
CA ALA A 66 -26.90 36.07 -6.49
C ALA A 66 -26.59 34.63 -6.94
N LEU A 67 -26.01 34.46 -8.13
CA LEU A 67 -25.55 33.17 -8.62
C LEU A 67 -24.41 32.61 -7.76
N GLY A 68 -23.45 33.46 -7.37
CA GLY A 68 -22.39 33.10 -6.44
C GLY A 68 -22.91 32.63 -5.09
N VAL A 69 -23.90 33.35 -4.51
CA VAL A 69 -24.56 32.97 -3.25
C VAL A 69 -25.35 31.67 -3.41
N ALA A 70 -26.09 31.48 -4.50
CA ALA A 70 -26.81 30.24 -4.75
C ALA A 70 -25.87 29.02 -4.84
N LEU A 71 -24.73 29.18 -5.53
CA LEU A 71 -23.69 28.16 -5.57
C LEU A 71 -23.02 27.93 -4.21
N PHE A 72 -22.81 28.98 -3.43
CA PHE A 72 -22.25 28.89 -2.08
C PHE A 72 -23.19 28.16 -1.12
N VAL A 73 -24.50 28.46 -1.18
CA VAL A 73 -25.54 27.78 -0.40
C VAL A 73 -25.68 26.34 -0.85
N MET A 74 -25.66 26.03 -2.15
CA MET A 74 -25.63 24.63 -2.61
C MET A 74 -24.39 23.90 -2.09
N ALA A 75 -23.20 24.51 -2.15
CA ALA A 75 -21.98 23.90 -1.63
C ALA A 75 -22.03 23.66 -0.10
N HIS A 76 -22.65 24.55 0.67
CA HIS A 76 -22.73 24.45 2.15
C HIS A 76 -23.96 23.68 2.67
N SER A 77 -25.03 23.57 1.89
CA SER A 77 -26.17 22.67 2.21
C SER A 77 -25.84 21.20 1.93
N LEU A 78 -24.72 20.93 1.27
CA LEU A 78 -24.07 19.61 1.25
C LEU A 78 -23.24 19.30 2.51
N SER A 79 -23.24 20.16 3.54
CA SER A 79 -22.64 19.88 4.87
C SER A 79 -23.57 19.07 5.78
N THR A 80 -24.28 18.10 5.20
CA THR A 80 -24.65 16.87 5.90
C THR A 80 -23.56 15.89 5.50
N PRO A 81 -22.88 15.16 6.42
CA PRO A 81 -21.70 14.38 6.07
C PRO A 81 -21.97 13.56 4.81
N PRO A 82 -21.27 13.82 3.70
CA PRO A 82 -21.48 13.02 2.51
C PRO A 82 -20.99 11.63 2.87
N SER A 83 -21.91 10.68 2.83
CA SER A 83 -21.58 9.30 2.55
C SER A 83 -20.62 9.36 1.37
N GLY A 84 -19.37 8.95 1.58
CA GLY A 84 -18.35 8.99 0.54
C GLY A 84 -18.91 8.35 -0.72
N ILE A 85 -19.16 9.18 -1.73
CA ILE A 85 -19.39 8.70 -3.09
C ILE A 85 -18.01 8.29 -3.56
N LEU A 86 -17.70 7.00 -3.34
CA LEU A 86 -16.80 6.26 -4.21
C LEU A 86 -17.26 6.56 -5.65
N SER A 87 -16.35 7.13 -6.43
CA SER A 87 -16.52 7.34 -7.85
C SER A 87 -16.93 6.01 -8.51
N GLY A 88 -18.17 5.98 -9.03
CA GLY A 88 -18.54 5.14 -10.16
C GLY A 88 -19.02 3.72 -9.88
N GLN A 89 -20.00 3.49 -9.00
CA GLN A 89 -20.81 2.26 -9.04
C GLN A 89 -22.27 2.53 -8.75
N SER A 90 -23.01 2.93 -9.79
CA SER A 90 -24.47 2.88 -9.78
C SER A 90 -24.91 1.43 -9.98
N GLY A 91 -24.81 0.63 -8.92
CA GLY A 91 -25.70 -0.51 -8.74
C GLY A 91 -27.14 0.01 -8.64
N GLN A 92 -28.10 -0.67 -9.26
CA GLN A 92 -29.51 -0.33 -9.07
C GLN A 92 -29.86 -0.56 -7.59
N VAL A 93 -30.01 0.53 -6.84
CA VAL A 93 -30.48 0.48 -5.46
C VAL A 93 -31.98 0.23 -5.50
N GLN A 94 -32.41 -0.98 -5.15
CA GLN A 94 -33.81 -1.22 -4.86
C GLN A 94 -34.10 -0.52 -3.53
N ARG A 95 -34.85 0.59 -3.57
CA ARG A 95 -35.31 1.29 -2.37
C ARG A 95 -36.04 0.27 -1.51
N GLY A 96 -35.44 -0.06 -0.37
CA GLY A 96 -35.92 -1.08 0.56
C GLY A 96 -37.39 -0.89 0.89
N GLU A 97 -38.09 -2.02 1.01
CA GLU A 97 -39.46 -2.06 1.50
C GLU A 97 -39.52 -1.36 2.86
N GLN A 98 -40.17 -0.20 2.92
CA GLN A 98 -40.52 0.42 4.19
C GLN A 98 -41.50 -0.52 4.88
N MET A 99 -40.97 -1.29 5.83
CA MET A 99 -41.65 -2.42 6.45
C MET A 99 -41.99 -3.51 5.43
N ALA A 100 -40.96 -4.26 5.01
CA ALA A 100 -41.17 -5.60 4.47
C ALA A 100 -42.18 -6.29 5.39
N THR A 101 -43.33 -6.65 4.82
CA THR A 101 -44.38 -7.41 5.49
C THR A 101 -43.66 -8.55 6.18
N THR A 102 -43.63 -8.55 7.53
CA THR A 102 -42.79 -9.43 8.35
C THR A 102 -42.75 -10.80 7.73
N THR A 103 -41.70 -11.10 6.97
CA THR A 103 -41.63 -12.42 6.36
C THR A 103 -41.52 -13.34 7.56
N THR A 104 -42.43 -14.30 7.65
CA THR A 104 -42.47 -15.28 8.75
C THR A 104 -41.13 -15.99 8.93
N PHE A 105 -40.23 -15.88 7.95
CA PHE A 105 -38.87 -16.39 8.00
C PHE A 105 -38.06 -15.86 9.20
N VAL A 106 -38.04 -14.55 9.50
CA VAL A 106 -37.15 -14.02 10.56
C VAL A 106 -37.43 -14.64 11.93
N SER A 107 -38.70 -14.97 12.20
CA SER A 107 -39.17 -15.65 13.41
C SER A 107 -39.45 -17.14 13.21
N SER A 108 -39.10 -17.72 12.06
CA SER A 108 -39.37 -19.12 11.75
C SER A 108 -38.40 -20.08 12.44
N GLU A 109 -38.86 -21.30 12.67
CA GLU A 109 -38.01 -22.43 13.07
C GLU A 109 -36.90 -22.70 12.03
N GLU A 110 -37.20 -22.53 10.74
CA GLU A 110 -36.20 -22.66 9.66
C GLU A 110 -35.02 -21.70 9.86
N ALA A 111 -35.28 -20.43 10.19
CA ALA A 111 -34.23 -19.47 10.50
C ALA A 111 -33.47 -19.83 11.79
N ALA A 112 -34.15 -20.32 12.81
CA ALA A 112 -33.49 -20.75 14.04
C ALA A 112 -32.52 -21.93 13.78
N LEU A 113 -32.95 -22.93 13.02
CA LEU A 113 -32.10 -24.07 12.62
C LEU A 113 -30.91 -23.62 11.77
N ALA A 114 -31.12 -22.69 10.83
CA ALA A 114 -30.07 -22.15 9.98
C ALA A 114 -28.98 -21.42 10.79
N VAL A 115 -29.38 -20.70 11.85
CA VAL A 115 -28.44 -20.04 12.78
C VAL A 115 -27.68 -21.07 13.60
N VAL A 116 -28.35 -22.05 14.19
CA VAL A 116 -27.68 -23.10 14.98
C VAL A 116 -26.67 -23.88 14.14
N ALA A 117 -26.96 -24.11 12.85
CA ALA A 117 -26.06 -24.82 11.96
C ALA A 117 -24.72 -24.10 11.71
N GLY A 118 -24.69 -22.76 11.84
CA GLY A 118 -23.50 -21.92 11.63
C GLY A 118 -22.71 -21.60 12.91
N GLN A 119 -23.27 -21.82 14.10
CA GLN A 119 -22.59 -21.55 15.37
C GLN A 119 -21.30 -22.37 15.50
N GLY A 120 -20.20 -21.71 15.89
CA GLY A 120 -18.89 -22.33 16.06
C GLY A 120 -18.18 -22.71 14.75
N LYS A 121 -18.65 -22.18 13.61
CA LYS A 121 -18.07 -22.40 12.27
C LYS A 121 -17.76 -21.07 11.61
N ALA A 122 -16.93 -21.11 10.58
CA ALA A 122 -16.68 -19.97 9.69
C ALA A 122 -17.98 -19.33 9.17
N LEU A 123 -18.02 -17.99 9.16
CA LEU A 123 -19.17 -17.18 8.76
C LEU A 123 -19.68 -17.58 7.38
N SER A 124 -20.89 -18.13 7.35
CA SER A 124 -21.48 -18.64 6.11
C SER A 124 -22.98 -18.43 6.12
N GLY A 125 -23.62 -18.65 4.98
CA GLY A 125 -25.06 -18.60 4.91
C GLY A 125 -25.58 -18.52 3.49
N ARG A 126 -26.66 -17.74 3.34
CA ARG A 126 -27.34 -17.56 2.06
C ARG A 126 -27.69 -16.09 1.86
N ILE A 127 -27.34 -15.56 0.71
CA ILE A 127 -27.64 -14.19 0.29
C ILE A 127 -28.37 -14.25 -1.05
N HIS A 128 -29.58 -13.72 -1.08
CA HIS A 128 -30.42 -13.66 -2.28
C HIS A 128 -30.54 -15.02 -2.98
N GLY A 129 -30.74 -16.09 -2.19
CA GLY A 129 -30.87 -17.46 -2.69
C GLY A 129 -29.54 -18.18 -3.00
N ARG A 130 -28.41 -17.48 -2.96
CA ARG A 130 -27.07 -18.03 -3.27
C ARG A 130 -26.29 -18.34 -2.01
N LYS A 131 -25.51 -19.41 -2.02
CA LYS A 131 -24.63 -19.76 -0.89
C LYS A 131 -23.54 -18.70 -0.73
N PHE A 132 -23.31 -18.29 0.51
CA PHE A 132 -22.28 -17.33 0.89
C PHE A 132 -21.24 -17.99 1.81
N HIS A 133 -19.97 -17.76 1.49
CA HIS A 133 -18.84 -18.06 2.36
C HIS A 133 -17.95 -16.82 2.37
N TYR A 134 -17.65 -16.29 3.56
CA TYR A 134 -16.84 -15.08 3.63
C TYR A 134 -15.43 -15.37 3.08
N GLN A 135 -14.92 -14.44 2.27
CA GLN A 135 -13.50 -14.39 1.91
C GLN A 135 -12.79 -13.27 2.66
N ARG A 136 -13.50 -12.17 2.91
CA ARG A 136 -13.00 -11.06 3.71
C ARG A 136 -14.10 -10.49 4.59
N VAL A 137 -13.74 -10.16 5.81
CA VAL A 137 -14.54 -9.29 6.67
C VAL A 137 -13.69 -8.10 7.09
N ALA A 138 -14.26 -6.90 7.07
CA ALA A 138 -13.59 -5.69 7.52
C ALA A 138 -14.55 -4.81 8.32
N LEU A 139 -14.04 -4.14 9.35
CA LEU A 139 -14.75 -3.06 10.04
C LEU A 139 -13.96 -1.77 9.82
N ILE A 140 -14.47 -0.90 8.95
CA ILE A 140 -13.81 0.35 8.59
C ILE A 140 -14.84 1.46 8.58
N ASP A 141 -14.50 2.63 9.15
CA ASP A 141 -15.38 3.80 9.24
C ASP A 141 -16.78 3.50 9.82
N GLY A 142 -16.87 2.56 10.77
CA GLY A 142 -18.14 2.16 11.37
C GLY A 142 -19.00 1.22 10.51
N VAL A 143 -18.46 0.68 9.41
CA VAL A 143 -19.17 -0.24 8.52
C VAL A 143 -18.53 -1.63 8.58
N LEU A 144 -19.27 -2.60 9.10
CA LEU A 144 -18.88 -4.01 9.05
C LEU A 144 -19.25 -4.56 7.66
N THR A 145 -18.25 -4.97 6.89
CA THR A 145 -18.43 -5.49 5.52
C THR A 145 -17.94 -6.92 5.46
N ALA A 146 -18.81 -7.86 5.10
CA ALA A 146 -18.46 -9.23 4.77
C ALA A 146 -18.66 -9.44 3.27
N SER A 147 -17.63 -9.89 2.55
CA SER A 147 -17.65 -10.02 1.10
C SER A 147 -17.10 -11.34 0.59
N GLN A 148 -17.55 -11.70 -0.62
CA GLN A 148 -17.12 -12.84 -1.41
C GLN A 148 -17.01 -12.43 -2.89
N GLY A 149 -15.91 -12.81 -3.53
CA GLY A 149 -15.57 -12.55 -4.93
C GLY A 149 -14.17 -11.93 -5.05
N ASP A 150 -13.42 -12.32 -6.08
CA ASP A 150 -12.03 -11.90 -6.30
C ASP A 150 -11.88 -10.67 -7.21
N GLY A 151 -12.99 -10.23 -7.82
CA GLY A 151 -13.04 -9.08 -8.71
C GLY A 151 -12.93 -7.73 -8.00
N PHE A 152 -12.84 -6.64 -8.77
CA PHE A 152 -12.94 -5.28 -8.23
C PHE A 152 -14.27 -5.05 -7.50
N LEU A 153 -15.31 -5.74 -7.96
CA LEU A 153 -16.63 -5.80 -7.37
C LEU A 153 -16.85 -7.16 -6.71
N PRO A 154 -17.31 -7.21 -5.44
CA PRO A 154 -17.68 -8.47 -4.83
C PRO A 154 -18.92 -9.04 -5.51
N ASP A 155 -18.95 -10.37 -5.65
CA ASP A 155 -20.11 -11.08 -6.18
C ASP A 155 -21.25 -11.10 -5.16
N LEU A 156 -20.90 -11.22 -3.88
CA LEU A 156 -21.82 -11.19 -2.74
C LEU A 156 -21.22 -10.33 -1.63
N GLU A 157 -22.03 -9.47 -1.03
CA GLU A 157 -21.58 -8.59 0.05
C GLU A 157 -22.71 -8.26 1.02
N VAL A 158 -22.38 -8.20 2.30
CA VAL A 158 -23.21 -7.64 3.36
C VAL A 158 -22.47 -6.49 4.01
N ARG A 159 -23.12 -5.33 4.11
CA ARG A 159 -22.62 -4.17 4.87
C ARG A 159 -23.57 -3.83 6.00
N VAL A 160 -23.06 -3.65 7.21
CA VAL A 160 -23.83 -3.24 8.37
C VAL A 160 -23.22 -1.95 8.92
N LEU A 161 -24.00 -0.87 8.91
CA LEU A 161 -23.60 0.45 9.41
C LEU A 161 -23.75 0.49 10.93
N ILE A 162 -22.83 -0.15 11.65
CA ILE A 162 -22.86 -0.26 13.11
C ILE A 162 -22.35 1.00 13.84
N GLY A 163 -21.59 1.86 13.15
CA GLY A 163 -21.08 3.12 13.68
C GLY A 163 -19.96 3.00 14.71
N TRP A 164 -19.44 1.80 14.94
CA TRP A 164 -18.35 1.56 15.89
C TRP A 164 -17.00 1.83 15.24
N LYS A 165 -16.17 2.65 15.89
CA LYS A 165 -14.77 2.78 15.48
C LYS A 165 -13.98 1.58 15.99
N PRO A 166 -13.15 0.93 15.15
CA PRO A 166 -12.35 -0.21 15.58
C PRO A 166 -11.43 0.10 16.77
N GLU A 167 -10.82 1.29 16.77
CA GLU A 167 -9.94 1.78 17.84
C GLU A 167 -10.61 1.90 19.21
N ASP A 168 -11.94 2.05 19.26
CA ASP A 168 -12.73 2.13 20.50
C ASP A 168 -13.14 0.74 21.02
N ILE A 169 -12.75 -0.35 20.34
CA ILE A 169 -13.05 -1.73 20.74
C ILE A 169 -11.82 -2.28 21.45
N THR A 170 -11.65 -1.92 22.72
CA THR A 170 -10.57 -2.44 23.59
C THR A 170 -10.96 -3.70 24.36
N GLU A 171 -12.26 -4.01 24.40
CA GLU A 171 -12.84 -5.18 25.04
C GLU A 171 -13.99 -5.73 24.19
N ARG A 172 -14.53 -6.89 24.59
CA ARG A 172 -15.64 -7.52 23.86
C ARG A 172 -16.87 -6.62 23.86
N LYS A 173 -17.33 -6.23 22.67
CA LYS A 173 -18.58 -5.50 22.45
C LYS A 173 -19.61 -6.39 21.77
N ASN A 174 -20.85 -6.32 22.26
CA ASN A 174 -21.98 -7.07 21.72
C ASN A 174 -23.07 -6.10 21.25
N LEU A 175 -23.73 -6.45 20.15
CA LEU A 175 -24.88 -5.74 19.60
C LEU A 175 -25.97 -6.76 19.29
N LEU A 176 -27.10 -6.61 19.97
CA LEU A 176 -28.31 -7.38 19.73
C LEU A 176 -29.33 -6.47 19.06
N VAL A 177 -29.92 -6.92 17.97
CA VAL A 177 -31.00 -6.22 17.25
C VAL A 177 -32.17 -7.16 17.11
N THR A 178 -33.33 -6.67 17.55
CA THR A 178 -34.60 -7.38 17.39
C THR A 178 -35.37 -6.87 16.17
N PRO A 179 -36.29 -7.66 15.58
CA PRO A 179 -37.08 -7.20 14.43
C PRO A 179 -37.92 -5.95 14.71
N SER A 180 -38.25 -5.69 15.98
CA SER A 180 -39.08 -4.56 16.43
C SER A 180 -38.25 -3.36 16.91
N GLU A 181 -36.93 -3.38 16.73
CA GLU A 181 -36.04 -2.28 17.11
C GLU A 181 -36.44 -0.99 16.39
N ALA A 182 -36.50 0.14 17.10
CA ALA A 182 -36.94 1.41 16.53
C ALA A 182 -35.88 2.07 15.63
N ASN A 183 -34.60 1.94 15.98
CA ASN A 183 -33.49 2.53 15.23
C ASN A 183 -32.30 1.56 15.13
N PRO A 184 -32.48 0.42 14.44
CA PRO A 184 -31.39 -0.53 14.25
C PRO A 184 -30.38 -0.02 13.22
N PRO A 185 -29.14 -0.55 13.20
CA PRO A 185 -28.18 -0.34 12.12
C PRO A 185 -28.80 -0.56 10.74
N VAL A 186 -28.30 0.14 9.72
CA VAL A 186 -28.75 -0.11 8.35
C VAL A 186 -27.95 -1.28 7.78
N VAL A 187 -28.64 -2.26 7.22
CA VAL A 187 -28.04 -3.44 6.56
C VAL A 187 -28.21 -3.30 5.05
N HIS A 188 -27.11 -3.38 4.31
CA HIS A 188 -27.12 -3.47 2.86
C HIS A 188 -26.75 -4.89 2.44
N LEU A 189 -27.59 -5.48 1.59
CA LEU A 189 -27.36 -6.78 0.98
C LEU A 189 -27.11 -6.56 -0.50
N SER A 190 -25.92 -6.93 -0.99
CA SER A 190 -25.51 -6.72 -2.38
C SER A 190 -25.19 -8.04 -3.05
N TRP A 191 -25.61 -8.19 -4.31
CA TRP A 191 -25.33 -9.37 -5.13
C TRP A 191 -25.12 -8.97 -6.59
N LYS A 192 -24.12 -9.56 -7.25
CA LYS A 192 -23.90 -9.41 -8.70
C LYS A 192 -24.76 -10.40 -9.50
N PRO A 193 -25.74 -9.95 -10.31
CA PRO A 193 -26.50 -10.83 -11.19
C PRO A 193 -25.60 -11.46 -12.28
N GLU A 194 -25.93 -12.66 -12.75
CA GLU A 194 -25.10 -13.39 -13.74
C GLU A 194 -24.89 -12.61 -15.05
N ASN A 195 -25.88 -11.81 -15.45
CA ASN A 195 -25.87 -11.06 -16.72
C ASN A 195 -25.49 -9.58 -16.55
N ARG A 196 -24.90 -9.19 -15.41
CA ARG A 196 -24.51 -7.80 -15.13
C ARG A 196 -23.15 -7.73 -14.46
N ASP A 197 -22.37 -6.72 -14.82
CA ASP A 197 -21.06 -6.46 -14.22
C ASP A 197 -21.15 -5.68 -12.89
N TYR A 198 -22.34 -5.15 -12.56
CA TYR A 198 -22.57 -4.34 -11.36
C TYR A 198 -23.49 -5.06 -10.37
N PRO A 199 -23.23 -4.93 -9.06
CA PRO A 199 -24.10 -5.48 -8.03
C PRO A 199 -25.42 -4.72 -7.95
N GLU A 200 -26.48 -5.43 -7.60
CA GLU A 200 -27.73 -4.87 -7.10
C GLU A 200 -27.70 -4.86 -5.58
N THR A 201 -28.29 -3.83 -4.97
CA THR A 201 -28.28 -3.66 -3.51
C THR A 201 -29.70 -3.48 -2.99
N GLN A 202 -30.03 -4.26 -1.96
CA GLN A 202 -31.23 -4.10 -1.16
C GLN A 202 -30.86 -3.57 0.23
N ILE A 203 -31.64 -2.60 0.72
CA ILE A 203 -31.38 -1.90 1.98
C ILE A 203 -32.46 -2.23 3.00
N PHE A 204 -32.05 -2.72 4.17
CA PHE A 204 -32.91 -2.99 5.31
C PHE A 204 -32.65 -1.98 6.43
N ARG A 205 -33.69 -1.27 6.85
CA ARG A 205 -33.65 -0.27 7.94
C ARG A 205 -34.26 -0.80 9.25
N GLY A 206 -34.65 -2.07 9.28
CA GLY A 206 -35.31 -2.74 10.40
C GLY A 206 -35.99 -4.03 9.96
N GLY A 207 -36.71 -4.68 10.88
CA GLY A 207 -37.42 -5.95 10.62
C GLY A 207 -36.52 -7.19 10.53
N TYR A 208 -35.22 -7.04 10.76
CA TYR A 208 -34.25 -8.12 10.77
C TYR A 208 -33.83 -8.47 12.20
N ARG A 209 -33.25 -9.66 12.39
CA ARG A 209 -32.60 -10.05 13.65
C ARG A 209 -31.10 -10.06 13.45
N MET A 210 -30.34 -9.50 14.40
CA MET A 210 -28.89 -9.55 14.37
C MET A 210 -28.31 -9.76 15.76
N GLU A 211 -27.30 -10.61 15.85
CA GLU A 211 -26.42 -10.76 17.02
C GLU A 211 -24.99 -10.61 16.52
N LEU A 212 -24.29 -9.58 16.97
CA LEU A 212 -22.90 -9.32 16.63
C LEU A 212 -22.09 -9.27 17.91
N ALA A 213 -20.99 -10.01 17.95
CA ALA A 213 -19.95 -9.85 18.96
C ALA A 213 -18.64 -9.56 18.25
N LEU A 214 -17.88 -8.59 18.77
CA LEU A 214 -16.53 -8.26 18.33
C LEU A 214 -15.62 -8.15 19.55
N ALA A 215 -14.39 -8.65 19.44
CA ALA A 215 -13.35 -8.51 20.44
C ALA A 215 -12.00 -8.25 19.76
N PRO A 216 -11.07 -7.54 20.43
CA PRO A 216 -9.69 -7.44 19.95
C PRO A 216 -9.09 -8.82 19.74
N LEU A 217 -8.39 -9.02 18.62
CA LEU A 217 -7.59 -10.22 18.38
C LEU A 217 -6.10 -9.87 18.41
N ASP A 218 -5.67 -9.02 17.48
CA ASP A 218 -4.28 -8.57 17.28
C ASP A 218 -4.27 -7.15 16.69
N ASP A 219 -3.08 -6.59 16.40
CA ASP A 219 -2.95 -5.28 15.73
C ASP A 219 -3.66 -5.28 14.37
N GLY A 220 -4.64 -4.41 14.23
CA GLY A 220 -5.46 -4.28 13.03
C GLY A 220 -6.51 -5.38 12.80
N GLN A 221 -6.78 -6.25 13.79
CA GLN A 221 -7.70 -7.39 13.65
C GLN A 221 -8.65 -7.55 14.84
N LEU A 222 -9.91 -7.92 14.53
CA LEU A 222 -10.96 -8.23 15.49
C LEU A 222 -11.46 -9.64 15.28
N SER A 223 -11.59 -10.41 16.37
CA SER A 223 -12.34 -11.67 16.35
C SER A 223 -13.82 -11.37 16.48
N GLY A 224 -14.67 -12.02 15.69
CA GLY A 224 -16.09 -11.74 15.65
C GLY A 224 -16.98 -12.95 15.44
N SER A 225 -18.23 -12.83 15.90
CA SER A 225 -19.31 -13.76 15.59
C SER A 225 -20.52 -12.95 15.12
N LEU A 226 -21.13 -13.35 14.00
CA LEU A 226 -22.30 -12.69 13.44
C LEU A 226 -23.42 -13.71 13.24
N VAL A 227 -24.60 -13.35 13.68
CA VAL A 227 -25.87 -13.90 13.24
C VAL A 227 -26.66 -12.75 12.64
N LEU A 228 -27.14 -12.93 11.40
CA LEU A 228 -28.00 -11.96 10.73
C LEU A 228 -29.08 -12.72 9.97
N VAL A 229 -30.34 -12.34 10.18
CA VAL A 229 -31.49 -12.90 9.45
C VAL A 229 -32.33 -11.74 8.94
N VAL A 230 -32.45 -11.60 7.62
CA VAL A 230 -33.13 -10.46 7.00
C VAL A 230 -34.50 -10.85 6.43
N PRO A 231 -35.47 -9.92 6.37
CA PRO A 231 -36.81 -10.18 5.89
C PRO A 231 -36.91 -10.04 4.36
N ASP A 232 -36.16 -10.83 3.59
CA ASP A 232 -36.27 -10.87 2.13
C ASP A 232 -37.09 -12.08 1.64
N SER A 233 -37.50 -12.05 0.37
CA SER A 233 -38.21 -13.16 -0.26
C SER A 233 -37.35 -14.41 -0.45
N PHE A 234 -36.01 -14.26 -0.42
CA PHE A 234 -35.05 -15.32 -0.65
C PHE A 234 -34.52 -15.97 0.64
N LYS A 235 -35.07 -15.60 1.80
CA LYS A 235 -34.74 -16.16 3.11
C LYS A 235 -33.23 -16.10 3.38
N SER A 236 -32.67 -14.90 3.26
CA SER A 236 -31.25 -14.62 3.42
C SER A 236 -30.86 -14.59 4.89
N TYR A 237 -29.72 -15.19 5.19
CA TYR A 237 -29.15 -15.26 6.53
C TYR A 237 -27.62 -15.41 6.48
N LEU A 238 -26.95 -14.97 7.55
CA LEU A 238 -25.55 -15.24 7.83
C LEU A 238 -25.43 -15.76 9.27
N SER A 239 -24.56 -16.73 9.49
CA SER A 239 -24.22 -17.22 10.82
C SER A 239 -22.80 -17.78 10.86
N GLY A 240 -22.05 -17.40 11.91
CA GLY A 240 -20.76 -17.99 12.23
C GLY A 240 -19.74 -16.97 12.71
N ASP A 241 -18.51 -17.44 12.82
CA ASP A 241 -17.34 -16.74 13.34
C ASP A 241 -16.46 -16.22 12.20
N PHE A 242 -15.75 -15.12 12.41
CA PHE A 242 -14.89 -14.48 11.42
C PHE A 242 -13.77 -13.66 12.08
N THR A 243 -12.76 -13.34 11.28
CA THR A 243 -11.75 -12.32 11.61
C THR A 243 -12.01 -11.09 10.76
N ALA A 244 -12.18 -9.94 11.41
CA ALA A 244 -12.41 -8.65 10.77
C ALA A 244 -11.13 -7.83 10.73
N TYR A 245 -10.74 -7.34 9.56
CA TYR A 245 -9.64 -6.39 9.41
C TYR A 245 -10.12 -4.96 9.66
N THR A 246 -9.31 -4.16 10.35
CA THR A 246 -9.63 -2.75 10.65
C THR A 246 -8.93 -1.78 9.69
N ASN A 247 -8.37 -2.31 8.62
CA ASN A 247 -7.64 -1.59 7.59
C ASN A 247 -8.07 -2.06 6.19
N HIS A 248 -7.71 -1.27 5.19
CA HIS A 248 -7.98 -1.51 3.78
C HIS A 248 -6.95 -2.41 3.09
N LEU A 249 -6.01 -3.01 3.82
CA LEU A 249 -4.99 -3.88 3.22
C LEU A 249 -5.65 -5.04 2.46
N ARG A 250 -5.22 -5.27 1.23
CA ARG A 250 -5.62 -6.44 0.46
C ARG A 250 -4.58 -7.53 0.69
N TYR A 251 -5.02 -8.77 0.83
CA TYR A 251 -4.13 -9.92 1.01
C TYR A 251 -4.23 -10.85 -0.20
N ARG A 252 -3.11 -11.43 -0.61
CA ARG A 252 -3.00 -12.52 -1.57
C ARG A 252 -2.05 -13.57 -1.00
N ASN A 253 -2.50 -14.82 -0.91
CA ASN A 253 -1.71 -15.92 -0.33
C ASN A 253 -1.10 -15.56 1.04
N ASP A 254 -1.93 -15.03 1.93
CA ASP A 254 -1.55 -14.59 3.30
C ASP A 254 -0.49 -13.47 3.39
N SER A 255 -0.12 -12.86 2.26
CA SER A 255 0.77 -11.70 2.19
C SER A 255 0.02 -10.45 1.74
N VAL A 256 0.47 -9.26 2.18
CA VAL A 256 -0.13 -8.00 1.73
C VAL A 256 0.13 -7.80 0.23
N ASP A 257 -0.92 -7.49 -0.52
CA ASP A 257 -0.87 -7.17 -1.95
C ASP A 257 -0.24 -5.79 -2.15
N LEU A 258 1.07 -5.76 -2.38
CA LEU A 258 1.82 -4.54 -2.62
C LEU A 258 1.43 -3.84 -3.94
N HIS A 259 0.65 -4.46 -4.82
CA HIS A 259 0.14 -3.83 -6.03
C HIS A 259 -1.19 -3.11 -5.81
N PHE A 260 -1.78 -3.21 -4.62
CA PHE A 260 -3.05 -2.55 -4.31
C PHE A 260 -2.87 -1.06 -4.01
N ASP A 261 -3.48 -0.21 -4.86
CA ASP A 261 -3.35 1.25 -4.79
C ASP A 261 -4.24 1.89 -3.71
N HIS A 262 -3.77 1.77 -2.46
CA HIS A 262 -4.44 2.30 -1.29
C HIS A 262 -3.44 2.94 -0.30
N GLU A 263 -3.88 3.96 0.42
CA GLU A 263 -3.07 4.66 1.43
C GLU A 263 -2.55 3.71 2.50
N ASP A 264 -3.39 2.82 3.03
CA ASP A 264 -2.97 1.74 3.94
C ASP A 264 -1.85 0.85 3.39
N THR A 265 -1.82 0.56 2.07
CA THR A 265 -0.71 -0.21 1.46
C THR A 265 0.59 0.58 1.56
N LEU A 266 0.57 1.89 1.25
CA LEU A 266 1.74 2.76 1.37
C LEU A 266 2.18 2.88 2.83
N ALA A 267 1.24 3.05 3.74
CA ALA A 267 1.49 3.12 5.18
C ALA A 267 2.15 1.83 5.69
N TYR A 268 1.67 0.67 5.23
CA TYR A 268 2.26 -0.63 5.53
C TYR A 268 3.70 -0.73 5.01
N VAL A 269 3.94 -0.42 3.73
CA VAL A 269 5.29 -0.47 3.12
C VAL A 269 6.27 0.45 3.85
N ALA A 270 5.85 1.69 4.11
CA ALA A 270 6.68 2.66 4.84
C ALA A 270 6.97 2.19 6.26
N ARG A 271 5.98 1.65 6.98
CA ARG A 271 6.18 1.10 8.33
C ARG A 271 7.16 -0.06 8.33
N GLN A 272 7.02 -1.02 7.41
CA GLN A 272 7.93 -2.16 7.28
C GLN A 272 9.35 -1.69 6.98
N TYR A 273 9.52 -0.75 6.05
CA TYR A 273 10.81 -0.15 5.77
C TYR A 273 11.42 0.53 7.00
N LEU A 274 10.65 1.34 7.72
CA LEU A 274 11.14 2.05 8.90
C LEU A 274 11.54 1.08 10.02
N LEU A 275 10.82 -0.02 10.21
CA LEU A 275 11.19 -1.07 11.16
C LEU A 275 12.59 -1.65 10.90
N THR A 276 13.03 -1.72 9.63
CA THR A 276 14.38 -2.21 9.31
C THR A 276 15.47 -1.15 9.48
N GLN A 277 15.12 0.12 9.68
CA GLN A 277 16.09 1.21 9.84
C GLN A 277 16.60 1.36 11.28
N PHE A 278 15.99 0.67 12.25
CA PHE A 278 16.36 0.76 13.66
C PHE A 278 16.91 -0.58 14.16
N PRO A 279 17.91 -0.56 15.07
CA PRO A 279 18.33 -1.76 15.77
C PRO A 279 17.17 -2.39 16.56
N GLU A 280 17.24 -3.70 16.76
CA GLU A 280 16.24 -4.41 17.56
C GLU A 280 16.12 -3.79 18.96
N GLY A 281 14.90 -3.51 19.40
CA GLY A 281 14.60 -2.90 20.70
C GLY A 281 14.85 -1.38 20.80
N ALA A 282 15.34 -0.71 19.76
CA ALA A 282 15.47 0.76 19.76
C ALA A 282 14.12 1.48 19.54
N LEU A 283 13.16 0.78 18.95
CA LEU A 283 11.88 1.32 18.51
C LEU A 283 10.74 0.87 19.43
N GLU A 284 9.96 1.83 19.94
CA GLU A 284 8.75 1.57 20.71
C GLU A 284 7.53 1.47 19.79
N SER A 285 7.35 2.44 18.89
CA SER A 285 6.26 2.39 17.91
C SER A 285 6.56 3.19 16.64
N VAL A 286 5.90 2.80 15.53
CA VAL A 286 5.87 3.54 14.27
C VAL A 286 4.42 3.74 13.89
N THR A 287 4.00 5.01 13.87
CA THR A 287 2.62 5.40 13.57
C THR A 287 2.59 6.27 12.32
N PRO A 288 2.11 5.75 11.17
CA PRO A 288 1.86 6.57 9.99
C PRO A 288 0.88 7.71 10.33
N ARG A 289 1.23 8.95 9.94
CA ARG A 289 0.44 10.14 10.28
C ARG A 289 -0.19 10.78 9.06
N GLN A 290 0.57 10.90 7.98
CA GLN A 290 0.11 11.46 6.72
C GLN A 290 0.53 10.55 5.59
N VAL A 291 -0.42 10.18 4.74
CA VAL A 291 -0.19 9.40 3.55
C VAL A 291 -0.73 10.19 2.36
N VAL A 292 0.08 10.31 1.32
CA VAL A 292 -0.29 10.94 0.06
C VAL A 292 -0.07 9.93 -1.04
N LEU A 293 -1.15 9.53 -1.71
CA LEU A 293 -1.11 8.62 -2.85
C LEU A 293 -1.42 9.38 -4.16
N ARG A 294 -0.50 9.36 -5.12
CA ARG A 294 -0.67 9.92 -6.47
C ARG A 294 -0.77 8.79 -7.49
N ARG A 295 -1.98 8.27 -7.67
CA ARG A 295 -2.25 7.10 -8.54
C ARG A 295 -1.80 7.29 -9.99
N SER A 296 -1.97 8.49 -10.55
CA SER A 296 -1.56 8.79 -11.93
C SER A 296 -0.06 8.66 -12.13
N ASP A 297 0.70 9.01 -11.09
CA ASP A 297 2.15 9.15 -11.14
C ASP A 297 2.84 7.91 -10.57
N SER A 298 2.06 6.90 -10.13
CA SER A 298 2.56 5.72 -9.42
C SER A 298 3.52 6.07 -8.29
N SER A 299 3.26 7.19 -7.61
CA SER A 299 4.11 7.72 -6.54
C SER A 299 3.30 8.02 -5.29
N GLY A 300 3.99 8.04 -4.16
CA GLY A 300 3.41 8.34 -2.87
C GLY A 300 4.41 8.93 -1.90
N GLN A 301 3.90 9.45 -0.80
CA GLN A 301 4.71 9.92 0.31
C GLN A 301 4.03 9.55 1.62
N VAL A 302 4.80 9.00 2.55
CA VAL A 302 4.33 8.67 3.89
C VAL A 302 5.18 9.41 4.90
N THR A 303 4.52 10.14 5.79
CA THR A 303 5.14 10.71 6.98
C THR A 303 4.63 9.94 8.18
N ALA A 304 5.55 9.33 8.92
CA ALA A 304 5.31 8.55 10.11
C ALA A 304 5.99 9.17 11.32
N GLN A 305 5.36 8.99 12.47
CA GLN A 305 5.94 9.29 13.76
C GLN A 305 6.59 8.04 14.33
N VAL A 306 7.82 8.18 14.79
CA VAL A 306 8.67 7.14 15.35
C VAL A 306 8.91 7.50 16.80
N LEU A 307 8.45 6.63 17.70
CA LEU A 307 8.76 6.73 19.12
C LEU A 307 9.86 5.74 19.43
N LEU A 308 10.99 6.25 19.95
CA LEU A 308 12.13 5.45 20.35
C LEU A 308 12.02 5.09 21.83
N THR A 309 12.62 3.97 22.23
CA THR A 309 12.58 3.48 23.62
C THR A 309 13.27 4.39 24.64
N ASN A 310 14.08 5.34 24.17
CA ASN A 310 14.68 6.40 24.99
C ASN A 310 13.78 7.63 25.17
N GLY A 311 12.51 7.56 24.72
CA GLY A 311 11.54 8.65 24.78
C GLY A 311 11.71 9.72 23.70
N ALA A 312 12.70 9.59 22.80
CA ALA A 312 12.84 10.48 21.67
C ALA A 312 11.71 10.24 20.65
N GLU A 313 11.19 11.33 20.11
CA GLU A 313 10.08 11.33 19.17
C GLU A 313 10.55 11.97 17.87
N GLU A 314 10.50 11.20 16.78
CA GLU A 314 11.03 11.61 15.49
C GLU A 314 9.96 11.49 14.41
N GLU A 315 9.94 12.43 13.49
CA GLU A 315 9.15 12.36 12.26
C GLU A 315 10.04 11.83 11.14
N ARG A 316 9.56 10.79 10.45
CA ARG A 316 10.21 10.18 9.29
C ARG A 316 9.30 10.34 8.09
N SER A 317 9.81 10.96 7.02
CA SER A 317 9.10 11.04 5.74
C SER A 317 9.83 10.22 4.70
N VAL A 318 9.12 9.37 3.96
CA VAL A 318 9.66 8.55 2.88
C VAL A 318 8.81 8.76 1.63
N ARG A 319 9.47 8.75 0.46
CA ARG A 319 8.76 8.68 -0.82
C ARG A 319 8.65 7.23 -1.26
N LEU A 320 7.55 6.90 -1.92
CA LEU A 320 7.27 5.58 -2.44
C LEU A 320 7.01 5.68 -3.93
N GLU A 321 7.37 4.63 -4.64
CA GLU A 321 7.06 4.44 -6.04
C GLU A 321 6.51 3.03 -6.25
N LYS A 322 5.68 2.86 -7.28
CA LYS A 322 5.16 1.56 -7.69
C LYS A 322 5.99 1.03 -8.86
N SER A 323 6.55 -0.16 -8.68
CA SER A 323 7.32 -0.88 -9.70
C SER A 323 6.69 -2.26 -9.98
N ASP A 324 7.41 -3.12 -10.70
CA ASP A 324 6.96 -4.49 -10.99
C ASP A 324 6.76 -5.33 -9.70
N VAL A 325 7.48 -5.01 -8.62
CA VAL A 325 7.33 -5.67 -7.31
C VAL A 325 6.21 -5.05 -6.45
N GLY A 326 5.52 -4.03 -6.96
CA GLY A 326 4.49 -3.28 -6.25
C GLY A 326 5.03 -1.99 -5.64
N TRP A 327 4.35 -1.47 -4.62
CA TRP A 327 4.78 -0.29 -3.88
C TRP A 327 6.06 -0.57 -3.08
N SER A 328 7.08 0.28 -3.26
CA SER A 328 8.36 0.23 -2.55
C SER A 328 8.82 1.64 -2.17
N VAL A 329 9.66 1.76 -1.14
CA VAL A 329 10.28 3.04 -0.76
C VAL A 329 11.35 3.42 -1.78
N GLU A 330 11.33 4.67 -2.24
CA GLU A 330 12.37 5.24 -3.12
C GLU A 330 13.68 5.35 -2.32
N PRO A 331 14.77 4.70 -2.77
CA PRO A 331 16.05 4.74 -2.07
C PRO A 331 16.55 6.17 -1.83
N GLY A 332 17.05 6.45 -0.63
CA GLY A 332 17.59 7.77 -0.26
C GLY A 332 16.53 8.88 -0.10
N SER A 333 15.23 8.58 -0.25
CA SER A 333 14.16 9.57 -0.08
C SER A 333 13.83 9.90 1.38
N MET A 334 14.39 9.16 2.33
CA MET A 334 14.07 9.30 3.74
C MET A 334 14.57 10.63 4.30
N ALA A 335 13.64 11.42 4.84
CA ALA A 335 13.92 12.63 5.59
C ALA A 335 13.55 12.45 7.07
N THR A 336 14.38 13.01 7.95
CA THR A 336 14.24 12.93 9.40
C THR A 336 14.04 14.32 9.98
N ARG A 337 13.09 14.44 10.91
CA ARG A 337 12.92 15.63 11.74
C ARG A 337 12.69 15.21 13.20
N VAL A 338 13.52 15.68 14.11
CA VAL A 338 13.35 15.42 15.55
C VAL A 338 12.22 16.31 16.10
N ILE A 339 11.22 15.69 16.73
CA ILE A 339 10.10 16.40 17.39
C ILE A 339 10.43 16.57 18.88
N ARG A 340 10.96 15.53 19.52
CA ARG A 340 11.36 15.52 20.93
C ARG A 340 12.70 14.83 21.10
N GLU A 341 13.60 15.50 21.81
CA GLU A 341 14.87 14.92 22.22
C GLU A 341 14.68 13.88 23.34
N PRO A 342 15.57 12.89 23.47
CA PRO A 342 15.47 11.86 24.50
C PRO A 342 15.46 12.46 25.91
N GLU A 343 14.67 11.88 26.82
CA GLU A 343 14.69 12.28 28.22
C GLU A 343 16.06 11.93 28.83
N GLN A 344 16.72 12.93 29.43
CA GLN A 344 18.10 12.80 29.90
C GLN A 344 18.26 11.66 30.91
N GLY A 345 18.99 10.62 30.49
CA GLY A 345 19.28 9.41 31.26
C GLY A 345 19.85 8.26 30.42
N GLY A 346 19.58 8.25 29.11
CA GLY A 346 20.27 7.40 28.13
C GLY A 346 21.41 8.14 27.45
N MET A 347 22.56 7.48 27.27
CA MET A 347 23.78 8.05 26.70
C MET A 347 23.54 8.92 25.46
N VAL A 348 24.09 10.13 25.52
CA VAL A 348 24.12 11.13 24.47
C VAL A 348 24.89 10.58 23.26
N VAL A 349 24.25 10.54 22.11
CA VAL A 349 24.92 10.75 20.83
C VAL A 349 24.27 11.96 20.20
N ALA A 350 24.76 13.14 20.58
CA ALA A 350 24.41 14.39 19.93
C ALA A 350 25.14 14.48 18.57
N PRO A 351 24.53 15.10 17.54
CA PRO A 351 25.12 15.23 16.22
C PRO A 351 26.28 16.25 16.27
N GLU A 352 27.46 15.85 15.84
CA GLU A 352 28.58 16.78 15.67
C GLU A 352 28.28 17.77 14.54
N GLN A 353 28.18 19.03 14.95
CA GLN A 353 28.27 20.18 14.06
C GLN A 353 29.61 20.17 13.32
N GLN A 354 29.56 20.53 12.05
CA GLN A 354 30.71 20.79 11.19
C GLN A 354 31.75 21.67 11.89
N GLN A 355 32.85 21.06 12.31
CA GLN A 355 34.14 21.72 12.50
C GLN A 355 35.15 21.11 11.52
N GLN A 356 35.93 21.99 10.93
CA GLN A 356 36.93 21.73 9.89
C GLN A 356 37.71 20.44 10.10
N MET A 357 37.65 19.56 9.10
CA MET A 357 38.57 18.45 8.89
C MET A 357 39.98 19.01 8.67
N ASP A 358 40.74 19.04 9.76
CA ASP A 358 42.19 18.83 9.76
C ASP A 358 42.57 18.19 11.10
N ALA A 359 42.28 16.89 11.21
CA ALA A 359 42.96 15.89 12.04
C ALA A 359 42.22 14.55 11.91
N ALA A 360 42.74 13.66 11.06
CA ALA A 360 42.33 12.28 11.00
C ALA A 360 42.66 11.60 12.34
N ALA A 361 41.65 11.35 13.17
CA ALA A 361 41.73 10.30 14.17
C ALA A 361 41.57 8.97 13.42
N GLU A 362 42.70 8.35 13.08
CA GLU A 362 42.80 7.10 12.35
C GLU A 362 42.23 5.98 13.23
N LEU A 363 40.96 5.61 13.02
CA LEU A 363 40.33 4.47 13.68
C LEU A 363 41.18 3.22 13.42
N GLU A 364 41.45 2.44 14.46
CA GLU A 364 42.28 1.24 14.36
C GLU A 364 41.72 0.29 13.27
N PRO A 365 42.57 -0.19 12.34
CA PRO A 365 42.11 -1.08 11.29
C PRO A 365 41.56 -2.39 11.86
N ILE A 366 40.33 -2.74 11.47
CA ILE A 366 39.74 -4.04 11.83
C ILE A 366 40.06 -5.05 10.73
N THR A 367 40.27 -6.30 11.09
CA THR A 367 40.54 -7.38 10.13
C THR A 367 39.38 -8.35 10.12
N VAL A 368 38.85 -8.64 8.94
CA VAL A 368 37.69 -9.53 8.74
C VAL A 368 37.96 -10.47 7.58
N SER A 369 37.29 -11.61 7.58
CA SER A 369 37.29 -12.52 6.43
C SER A 369 36.41 -11.98 5.30
N PHE A 370 36.64 -12.43 4.06
CA PHE A 370 35.86 -11.96 2.92
C PHE A 370 34.34 -12.19 3.05
N PRO A 371 33.83 -13.33 3.56
CA PRO A 371 32.39 -13.52 3.76
C PRO A 371 31.78 -12.60 4.82
N GLU A 372 32.56 -12.21 5.85
CA GLU A 372 32.10 -11.30 6.92
C GLU A 372 31.87 -9.87 6.42
N LEU A 373 32.33 -9.53 5.22
CA LEU A 373 32.02 -8.27 4.56
C LEU A 373 30.52 -8.07 4.32
N VAL A 374 29.71 -9.13 4.40
CA VAL A 374 28.24 -9.04 4.39
C VAL A 374 27.70 -8.10 5.48
N GLY A 375 28.40 -7.95 6.60
CA GLY A 375 28.04 -7.01 7.68
C GLY A 375 28.14 -5.54 7.30
N PHE A 376 28.72 -5.22 6.14
CA PHE A 376 28.86 -3.87 5.60
C PHE A 376 27.99 -3.63 4.35
N VAL A 377 27.08 -4.54 4.01
CA VAL A 377 26.11 -4.33 2.93
C VAL A 377 25.25 -3.08 3.20
N ASP A 378 24.89 -2.39 2.13
CA ASP A 378 24.24 -1.09 2.05
C ASP A 378 25.04 0.09 2.62
N ARG A 379 26.33 -0.09 2.92
CA ARG A 379 27.23 1.01 3.33
C ARG A 379 28.03 1.56 2.16
N SER A 380 28.31 2.86 2.19
CA SER A 380 29.30 3.48 1.30
C SER A 380 30.71 3.04 1.71
N VAL A 381 31.44 2.52 0.73
CA VAL A 381 32.76 1.95 0.90
C VAL A 381 33.68 2.41 -0.22
N VAL A 382 34.94 2.65 0.13
CA VAL A 382 36.02 2.79 -0.84
C VAL A 382 36.83 1.51 -0.81
N LEU A 383 36.69 0.69 -1.86
CA LEU A 383 37.49 -0.52 -2.03
C LEU A 383 38.90 -0.13 -2.45
N GLU A 384 39.90 -0.66 -1.76
CA GLU A 384 41.31 -0.62 -2.16
C GLU A 384 41.66 -1.99 -2.73
N MET A 385 41.89 -2.04 -4.04
CA MET A 385 42.20 -3.25 -4.78
C MET A 385 43.67 -3.62 -4.62
N THR A 386 44.03 -4.88 -4.79
CA THR A 386 45.43 -5.36 -4.77
C THR A 386 46.29 -4.68 -5.85
N SER A 387 45.68 -4.17 -6.91
CA SER A 387 46.33 -3.35 -7.95
C SER A 387 46.64 -1.91 -7.51
N GLY A 388 46.27 -1.51 -6.28
CA GLY A 388 46.34 -0.13 -5.78
C GLY A 388 45.23 0.79 -6.30
N ARG A 389 44.27 0.27 -7.08
CA ARG A 389 43.13 1.05 -7.57
C ARG A 389 42.11 1.24 -6.44
N LYS A 390 41.62 2.47 -6.26
CA LYS A 390 40.53 2.78 -5.33
C LYS A 390 39.21 2.90 -6.07
N ILE A 391 38.15 2.30 -5.52
CA ILE A 391 36.82 2.30 -6.14
C ILE A 391 35.79 2.69 -5.08
N ASP A 392 35.12 3.80 -5.31
CA ASP A 392 34.04 4.32 -4.45
C ASP A 392 32.70 3.76 -4.91
N GLY A 393 31.87 3.32 -3.97
CA GLY A 393 30.54 2.81 -4.23
C GLY A 393 29.78 2.37 -2.98
N ILE A 394 28.58 1.81 -3.18
CA ILE A 394 27.76 1.23 -2.11
C ILE A 394 27.84 -0.29 -2.21
N LEU A 395 28.21 -0.98 -1.14
CA LEU A 395 28.27 -2.44 -1.12
C LEU A 395 26.85 -3.03 -1.17
N ARG A 396 26.44 -3.67 -2.25
CA ARG A 396 25.08 -4.21 -2.42
C ARG A 396 24.97 -5.68 -2.02
N LYS A 397 26.02 -6.46 -2.26
CA LYS A 397 26.02 -7.90 -2.02
C LYS A 397 27.42 -8.42 -1.78
N VAL A 398 27.53 -9.43 -0.92
CA VAL A 398 28.74 -10.22 -0.72
C VAL A 398 28.37 -11.70 -0.80
N SER A 399 29.14 -12.46 -1.57
CA SER A 399 29.09 -13.92 -1.66
C SER A 399 30.44 -14.48 -1.21
N VAL A 400 30.60 -15.80 -1.25
CA VAL A 400 31.78 -16.50 -0.72
C VAL A 400 33.08 -16.01 -1.36
N LYS A 401 33.07 -15.64 -2.64
CA LYS A 401 34.28 -15.23 -3.39
C LYS A 401 34.14 -13.94 -4.18
N ARG A 402 32.98 -13.27 -4.12
CA ARG A 402 32.72 -12.04 -4.88
C ARG A 402 31.89 -11.06 -4.08
N LEU A 403 32.09 -9.78 -4.32
CA LEU A 403 31.23 -8.71 -3.82
C LEU A 403 30.73 -7.87 -5.00
N TRP A 404 29.61 -7.17 -4.79
CA TRP A 404 29.01 -6.26 -5.75
C TRP A 404 28.92 -4.88 -5.13
N ILE A 405 29.43 -3.87 -5.83
CA ILE A 405 29.27 -2.47 -5.44
C ILE A 405 28.53 -1.71 -6.52
N GLU A 406 27.68 -0.81 -6.08
CA GLU A 406 26.98 0.16 -6.90
C GLU A 406 27.82 1.44 -7.01
N ILE A 407 28.19 1.81 -8.24
CA ILE A 407 29.09 2.93 -8.52
C ILE A 407 28.30 4.00 -9.29
N ASN A 408 28.39 5.24 -8.84
CA ASN A 408 27.86 6.38 -9.58
C ASN A 408 28.81 6.73 -10.73
N VAL A 409 28.32 6.62 -11.97
CA VAL A 409 29.07 6.98 -13.18
C VAL A 409 28.29 8.02 -14.00
N GLY A 410 28.69 9.28 -13.88
CA GLY A 410 28.00 10.38 -14.55
C GLY A 410 26.60 10.59 -13.98
N SER A 411 25.57 10.41 -14.80
CA SER A 411 24.15 10.52 -14.41
C SER A 411 23.47 9.16 -14.16
N GLY A 412 24.23 8.07 -14.16
CA GLY A 412 23.72 6.71 -14.02
C GLY A 412 24.43 5.96 -12.91
N VAL A 413 23.82 4.84 -12.54
CA VAL A 413 24.28 3.96 -11.48
C VAL A 413 24.65 2.62 -12.13
N VAL A 414 25.83 2.09 -11.83
CA VAL A 414 26.31 0.82 -12.39
C VAL A 414 26.73 -0.11 -11.26
N GLU A 415 26.10 -1.27 -11.20
CA GLU A 415 26.52 -2.36 -10.32
C GLU A 415 27.70 -3.11 -10.94
N ARG A 416 28.76 -3.31 -10.15
CA ARG A 416 29.98 -4.00 -10.58
C ARG A 416 30.43 -5.02 -9.55
N SER A 417 30.75 -6.22 -10.03
CA SER A 417 31.27 -7.30 -9.19
C SER A 417 32.80 -7.33 -9.16
N PHE A 418 33.35 -7.72 -8.00
CA PHE A 418 34.78 -7.87 -7.75
C PHE A 418 35.06 -9.20 -7.03
N PRO A 419 36.05 -9.98 -7.47
CA PRO A 419 36.45 -11.21 -6.79
C PRO A 419 37.29 -10.89 -5.54
N GLU A 420 37.30 -11.83 -4.58
CA GLU A 420 38.04 -11.74 -3.32
C GLU A 420 39.54 -11.48 -3.52
N GLU A 421 40.16 -12.18 -4.47
CA GLU A 421 41.58 -12.09 -4.80
C GLU A 421 42.05 -10.71 -5.29
N GLU A 422 41.11 -9.88 -5.78
CA GLU A 422 41.43 -8.53 -6.24
C GLU A 422 41.26 -7.47 -5.13
N LEU A 423 40.67 -7.82 -3.97
CA LEU A 423 40.38 -6.88 -2.89
C LEU A 423 41.45 -6.95 -1.80
N GLN A 424 42.06 -5.80 -1.46
CA GLN A 424 43.07 -5.71 -0.41
C GLN A 424 42.47 -5.20 0.92
N SER A 425 41.67 -4.14 0.85
CA SER A 425 40.98 -3.59 2.01
C SER A 425 39.77 -2.76 1.57
N LEU A 426 38.88 -2.42 2.49
CA LEU A 426 37.85 -1.42 2.26
C LEU A 426 37.93 -0.32 3.33
N VAL A 427 37.55 0.90 2.97
CA VAL A 427 37.44 2.01 3.91
C VAL A 427 35.97 2.39 3.98
N LEU A 428 35.41 2.35 5.18
CA LEU A 428 34.02 2.74 5.45
C LEU A 428 33.90 4.27 5.48
N ALA A 429 32.68 4.79 5.28
CA ALA A 429 32.39 6.22 5.33
C ALA A 429 32.79 6.92 6.66
N ASN A 430 32.91 6.17 7.76
CA ASN A 430 33.40 6.67 9.05
C ASN A 430 34.94 6.74 9.14
N GLY A 431 35.67 6.45 8.06
CA GLY A 431 37.14 6.45 8.02
C GLY A 431 37.78 5.16 8.54
N GLN A 432 37.00 4.17 8.98
CA GLN A 432 37.52 2.89 9.46
C GLN A 432 38.04 2.04 8.30
N LYS A 433 39.31 1.65 8.37
CA LYS A 433 39.92 0.72 7.41
C LYS A 433 39.66 -0.73 7.84
N VAL A 434 39.15 -1.52 6.91
CA VAL A 434 38.82 -2.93 7.09
C VAL A 434 39.75 -3.75 6.20
N MET A 435 40.68 -4.47 6.81
CA MET A 435 41.61 -5.37 6.14
C MET A 435 40.94 -6.71 5.87
N VAL A 436 41.11 -7.23 4.64
CA VAL A 436 40.49 -8.50 4.22
C VAL A 436 41.52 -9.61 4.35
N GLN A 437 41.21 -10.65 5.14
CA GLN A 437 42.01 -11.87 5.19
C GLN A 437 41.57 -12.85 4.11
N HIS A 438 42.46 -13.12 3.16
CA HIS A 438 42.31 -14.22 2.21
C HIS A 438 42.64 -15.53 2.90
N GLY A 439 41.68 -16.45 2.96
CA GLY A 439 41.88 -17.77 3.56
C GLY A 439 43.01 -18.52 2.84
N GLN A 440 44.06 -18.87 3.59
CA GLN A 440 45.03 -19.86 3.13
C GLN A 440 44.30 -21.19 2.96
N SER A 441 44.40 -21.75 1.76
CA SER A 441 44.06 -23.12 1.42
C SER A 441 44.64 -24.09 2.44
N ASP A 442 43.79 -24.98 2.98
CA ASP A 442 44.16 -26.15 3.77
C ASP A 442 45.13 -27.05 2.97
N GLU A 443 46.42 -26.80 3.12
CA GLU A 443 47.46 -27.79 2.89
C GLU A 443 48.37 -27.84 4.13
N ALA A 444 48.54 -29.08 4.63
CA ALA A 444 49.39 -29.53 5.73
C ALA A 444 48.83 -29.41 7.16
N GLN A 445 48.25 -30.52 7.65
CA GLN A 445 48.97 -31.42 8.57
C GLN A 445 48.14 -32.69 8.84
N ILE A 446 48.49 -33.76 8.12
CA ILE A 446 48.24 -35.14 8.56
C ILE A 446 49.50 -35.55 9.30
N ASP A 447 49.45 -35.65 10.63
CA ASP A 447 50.10 -36.76 11.33
C ASP A 447 49.65 -36.92 12.79
N SER A 448 49.65 -38.19 13.22
CA SER A 448 49.73 -38.71 14.59
C SER A 448 48.44 -38.72 15.44
N GLN A 449 47.69 -39.83 15.44
CA GLN A 449 47.75 -40.95 16.43
C GLN A 449 47.05 -40.57 17.75
N GLU A 450 45.98 -41.22 18.21
CA GLU A 450 45.79 -42.59 18.70
C GLU A 450 44.27 -42.79 18.97
N GLN A 451 43.59 -43.93 19.09
CA GLN A 451 43.84 -45.35 18.85
C GLN A 451 42.57 -46.11 19.37
N ILE A 452 42.05 -47.08 18.60
CA ILE A 452 41.30 -48.31 18.98
C ILE A 452 39.93 -48.12 19.69
N SER A 453 38.81 -48.59 19.15
CA SER A 453 38.42 -50.01 19.20
C SER A 453 37.25 -50.36 18.27
N GLN A 454 37.44 -51.36 17.41
CA GLN A 454 36.36 -52.28 17.00
C GLN A 454 36.27 -53.43 18.01
N PRO A 455 35.12 -54.12 18.07
CA PRO A 455 35.11 -55.49 17.57
C PRO A 455 33.93 -55.77 16.63
N GLY A 456 34.18 -56.63 15.65
CA GLY A 456 33.19 -57.11 14.67
C GLY A 456 32.31 -58.26 15.18
N PRO A 457 32.03 -59.25 14.33
CA PRO A 457 30.89 -59.27 13.43
C PRO A 457 29.91 -60.40 13.80
N ASP A 458 28.62 -60.20 13.55
CA ASP A 458 27.66 -61.22 13.09
C ASP A 458 26.22 -60.76 13.32
N SER A 459 25.38 -61.03 12.32
CA SER A 459 23.96 -61.43 12.38
C SER A 459 23.12 -60.68 11.35
N VAL A 460 22.96 -61.32 10.20
CA VAL A 460 21.87 -61.09 9.25
C VAL A 460 20.56 -61.51 9.92
N GLN A 461 19.57 -60.62 9.99
CA GLN A 461 18.15 -61.00 10.03
C GLN A 461 17.20 -59.87 9.61
N ASP A 462 16.30 -60.26 8.72
CA ASP A 462 15.18 -59.53 8.08
C ASP A 462 14.31 -58.67 8.99
N VAL A 463 13.90 -57.48 8.51
CA VAL A 463 12.56 -56.84 8.64
C VAL A 463 12.42 -55.79 7.48
N PRO A 464 11.24 -55.57 6.86
CA PRO A 464 11.10 -55.31 5.43
C PRO A 464 11.00 -53.84 4.98
N GLU A 465 11.00 -53.68 3.65
CA GLU A 465 10.70 -52.49 2.85
C GLU A 465 9.68 -51.53 3.46
N ALA A 466 10.13 -50.31 3.76
CA ALA A 466 9.30 -49.11 3.70
C ALA A 466 9.78 -48.27 2.52
N LYS A 467 9.02 -48.34 1.42
CA LYS A 467 9.07 -47.45 0.27
C LYS A 467 8.90 -46.00 0.75
N VAL A 468 10.00 -45.25 0.82
CA VAL A 468 9.94 -43.79 0.72
C VAL A 468 10.06 -43.45 -0.75
N THR A 469 8.89 -43.41 -1.40
CA THR A 469 8.72 -42.78 -2.70
C THR A 469 9.00 -41.29 -2.50
N PHE A 470 10.20 -40.84 -2.86
CA PHE A 470 10.39 -39.46 -3.28
C PHE A 470 9.60 -39.29 -4.58
N SER A 471 8.37 -38.77 -4.46
CA SER A 471 7.63 -38.27 -5.62
C SER A 471 8.42 -37.10 -6.19
N GLY A 472 9.04 -37.36 -7.34
CA GLY A 472 9.90 -36.44 -8.04
C GLY A 472 9.24 -35.08 -8.26
N GLY A 473 10.02 -34.03 -8.06
CA GLY A 473 9.77 -32.76 -8.72
C GLY A 473 9.65 -33.05 -10.22
N THR A 474 8.55 -32.65 -10.81
CA THR A 474 8.33 -32.67 -12.26
C THR A 474 9.50 -31.97 -12.94
N VAL A 475 10.45 -32.75 -13.46
CA VAL A 475 11.51 -32.26 -14.34
C VAL A 475 10.81 -31.82 -15.61
N ASN A 476 10.85 -30.52 -15.91
CA ASN A 476 10.31 -30.00 -17.16
C ASN A 476 11.15 -30.58 -18.31
N PRO A 477 10.58 -31.36 -19.25
CA PRO A 477 11.36 -32.04 -20.29
C PRO A 477 12.15 -31.07 -21.18
N ARG A 478 11.72 -29.81 -21.30
CA ARG A 478 12.46 -28.75 -22.00
C ARG A 478 13.78 -28.37 -21.33
N SER A 479 13.88 -28.51 -20.01
CA SER A 479 15.11 -28.18 -19.27
C SER A 479 16.25 -29.16 -19.56
N GLU A 480 15.95 -30.43 -19.84
CA GLU A 480 16.97 -31.42 -20.22
C GLU A 480 17.49 -31.19 -21.65
N GLU A 481 16.61 -30.79 -22.57
CA GLU A 481 16.98 -30.49 -23.96
C GLU A 481 17.95 -29.30 -24.05
N TYR A 482 17.65 -28.21 -23.33
CA TYR A 482 18.45 -26.98 -23.39
C TYR A 482 19.77 -27.05 -22.61
N ARG A 483 19.94 -28.01 -21.69
CA ARG A 483 21.22 -28.21 -20.99
C ARG A 483 22.38 -28.51 -21.93
N SER A 484 22.11 -29.15 -23.06
CA SER A 484 23.12 -29.44 -24.09
C SER A 484 23.65 -28.19 -24.80
N LEU A 485 22.94 -27.06 -24.67
CA LEU A 485 23.27 -25.78 -25.30
C LEU A 485 24.02 -24.82 -24.36
N ILE A 486 24.29 -25.21 -23.11
CA ILE A 486 25.04 -24.38 -22.16
C ILE A 486 26.44 -24.10 -22.71
N GLY A 487 26.83 -22.82 -22.69
CA GLY A 487 28.07 -22.31 -23.25
C GLY A 487 28.02 -22.01 -24.75
N GLN A 488 26.92 -22.31 -25.44
CA GLN A 488 26.74 -22.01 -26.87
C GLN A 488 26.01 -20.67 -27.08
N SER A 489 26.28 -20.03 -28.22
CA SER A 489 25.49 -18.89 -28.70
C SER A 489 24.15 -19.39 -29.22
N VAL A 490 23.07 -18.88 -28.65
CA VAL A 490 21.70 -19.28 -28.94
C VAL A 490 20.82 -18.05 -29.14
N THR A 491 19.82 -18.17 -30.00
CA THR A 491 18.74 -17.18 -30.13
C THR A 491 17.52 -17.70 -29.40
N VAL A 492 17.07 -16.95 -28.39
CA VAL A 492 15.87 -17.26 -27.60
C VAL A 492 14.70 -16.45 -28.16
N ILE A 493 13.63 -17.15 -28.52
CA ILE A 493 12.36 -16.57 -29.00
C ILE A 493 11.31 -16.78 -27.91
N VAL A 494 10.67 -15.70 -27.46
CA VAL A 494 9.63 -15.70 -26.42
C VAL A 494 8.25 -15.40 -27.00
N GLU A 495 7.21 -15.88 -26.34
CA GLU A 495 5.80 -15.76 -26.78
C GLU A 495 5.34 -14.29 -26.87
N GLU A 496 5.80 -13.45 -25.93
CA GLU A 496 5.68 -11.99 -26.00
C GLU A 496 7.05 -11.35 -25.81
N GLY A 497 7.60 -10.79 -26.89
CA GLY A 497 8.85 -10.02 -26.84
C GLY A 497 9.73 -10.13 -28.07
N ALA A 498 10.86 -9.41 -28.05
CA ALA A 498 11.86 -9.48 -29.10
C ALA A 498 12.78 -10.70 -28.90
N ALA A 499 13.09 -11.40 -30.00
CA ALA A 499 14.09 -12.46 -30.01
C ALA A 499 15.48 -11.91 -29.63
N ARG A 500 16.23 -12.65 -28.81
CA ARG A 500 17.55 -12.21 -28.34
C ARG A 500 18.60 -13.28 -28.54
N THR A 501 19.76 -12.87 -29.05
CA THR A 501 20.90 -13.75 -29.30
C THR A 501 21.97 -13.51 -28.25
N GLY A 502 22.41 -14.56 -27.57
CA GLY A 502 23.44 -14.50 -26.53
C GLY A 502 23.98 -15.88 -26.19
N VAL A 503 24.91 -15.96 -25.25
CA VAL A 503 25.49 -17.22 -24.78
C VAL A 503 24.64 -17.77 -23.64
N LEU A 504 24.19 -19.01 -23.75
CA LEU A 504 23.41 -19.67 -22.70
C LEU A 504 24.32 -20.02 -21.52
N GLN A 505 24.10 -19.42 -20.35
CA GLN A 505 24.98 -19.61 -19.17
C GLN A 505 24.51 -20.73 -18.25
N ALA A 506 23.19 -20.83 -18.04
CA ALA A 506 22.61 -21.81 -17.13
C ALA A 506 21.20 -22.22 -17.59
N VAL A 507 20.83 -23.47 -17.27
CA VAL A 507 19.49 -24.02 -17.47
C VAL A 507 19.05 -24.69 -16.17
N GLU A 508 18.12 -24.05 -15.48
CA GLU A 508 17.53 -24.50 -14.23
C GLU A 508 16.15 -25.13 -14.47
N THR A 509 15.51 -25.63 -13.41
CA THR A 509 14.26 -26.40 -13.51
C THR A 509 13.10 -25.59 -14.10
N ASN A 510 13.07 -24.26 -13.89
CA ASN A 510 11.98 -23.39 -14.39
C ASN A 510 12.45 -22.17 -15.20
N HIS A 511 13.76 -21.93 -15.35
CA HIS A 511 14.24 -20.80 -16.13
C HIS A 511 15.61 -21.06 -16.77
N ILE A 512 15.99 -20.20 -17.71
CA ILE A 512 17.32 -20.16 -18.32
C ILE A 512 17.95 -18.78 -18.17
N THR A 513 19.28 -18.74 -18.21
CA THR A 513 20.06 -17.50 -18.15
C THR A 513 20.81 -17.31 -19.46
N LEU A 514 20.54 -16.21 -20.17
CA LEU A 514 21.15 -15.85 -21.44
C LEU A 514 22.02 -14.60 -21.27
N SER A 515 23.32 -14.70 -21.60
CA SER A 515 24.26 -13.58 -21.57
C SER A 515 24.37 -12.95 -22.95
N VAL A 516 23.83 -11.73 -23.12
CA VAL A 516 23.80 -11.02 -24.40
C VAL A 516 24.89 -9.93 -24.40
N PRO A 517 25.78 -9.89 -25.41
CA PRO A 517 26.77 -8.84 -25.51
C PRO A 517 26.11 -7.51 -25.87
N VAL A 518 26.34 -6.46 -25.07
CA VAL A 518 25.83 -5.11 -25.29
C VAL A 518 26.97 -4.10 -25.12
N GLY A 519 27.44 -3.56 -26.23
CA GLY A 519 28.58 -2.62 -26.24
C GLY A 519 29.89 -3.29 -25.85
N SER A 520 30.51 -2.84 -24.74
CA SER A 520 31.77 -3.38 -24.21
C SER A 520 31.60 -4.39 -23.08
N GLY A 521 30.37 -4.79 -22.75
CA GLY A 521 30.05 -5.75 -21.69
C GLY A 521 28.93 -6.73 -22.08
N ASN A 522 28.51 -7.54 -21.12
CA ASN A 522 27.43 -8.51 -21.29
C ASN A 522 26.28 -8.19 -20.32
N MET A 523 25.04 -8.32 -20.79
CA MET A 523 23.84 -8.22 -19.97
C MET A 523 23.18 -9.60 -19.87
N GLU A 524 22.84 -10.03 -18.66
CA GLU A 524 22.18 -11.32 -18.41
C GLU A 524 20.66 -11.15 -18.43
N TYR A 525 19.99 -12.08 -19.10
CA TYR A 525 18.54 -12.15 -19.19
C TYR A 525 18.05 -13.49 -18.67
N PHE A 526 16.99 -13.44 -17.86
CA PHE A 526 16.35 -14.60 -17.27
C PHE A 526 15.02 -14.83 -17.97
N TYR A 527 14.82 -16.04 -18.50
CA TYR A 527 13.60 -16.42 -19.19
C TYR A 527 12.97 -17.63 -18.51
N ASP A 528 11.68 -17.54 -18.19
CA ASP A 528 10.92 -18.69 -17.73
C ASP A 528 10.80 -19.72 -18.87
N LEU A 529 10.97 -21.01 -18.55
CA LEU A 529 10.88 -22.11 -19.52
C LEU A 529 9.52 -22.16 -20.24
N ASN A 530 8.47 -21.65 -19.61
CA ASN A 530 7.12 -21.62 -20.16
C ASN A 530 6.88 -20.44 -21.12
N SER A 531 7.65 -19.35 -21.02
CA SER A 531 7.52 -18.19 -21.92
C SER A 531 8.37 -18.31 -23.18
N ILE A 532 9.22 -19.34 -23.27
CA ILE A 532 10.09 -19.60 -24.42
C ILE A 532 9.34 -20.44 -25.46
N GLN A 533 9.23 -19.88 -26.66
CA GLN A 533 8.66 -20.55 -27.83
C GLN A 533 9.68 -21.49 -28.48
N SER A 534 10.92 -21.04 -28.67
CA SER A 534 12.03 -21.87 -29.16
C SER A 534 13.40 -21.29 -28.79
N ILE A 535 14.41 -22.18 -28.73
CA ILE A 535 15.83 -21.82 -28.61
C ILE A 535 16.56 -22.49 -29.77
N GLU A 536 17.24 -21.69 -30.58
CA GLU A 536 18.03 -22.19 -31.71
C GLU A 536 19.51 -21.86 -31.51
N ALA A 537 20.39 -22.83 -31.72
CA ALA A 537 21.83 -22.57 -31.74
C ALA A 537 22.15 -21.66 -32.93
N SER A 538 22.75 -20.49 -32.67
CA SER A 538 23.17 -19.60 -33.75
C SER A 538 24.43 -20.19 -34.39
N ARG A 539 24.36 -20.52 -35.68
CA ARG A 539 25.53 -21.00 -36.45
C ARG A 539 26.62 -19.95 -36.59
#